data_AF-A0A9P0IIE7-F1
#
_entry.id   AF-A0A9P0IIE7-F1
#
_cell.length_a   1.000
_cell.length_b   1.000
_cell.length_c   1.000
_cell.angle_alpha   90.00
_cell.angle_beta   90.00
_cell.angle_gamma   90.00
#
_symmetry.space_group_name_H-M   'P 1'
#
loop_
_entity.id
_entity.type
_entity.pdbx_description
1 polymer ?
#
loop_
_entity_poly.entity_id
_entity_poly.type
_entity_poly.pdbx_seq_one_letter_code
_entity_poly.pdbx_strand_id
1 'polypeptide(L)'
;MSGTKDNVNIEEQNCDCYADSHTRKACPPTRNVTHPLRYYEFTQEEMKALEECDRESFYTRCLPFSAVLATLTYSAIKNDFLRPNQHFGVVPKMAAAMFSGYVLGRLSYISHCDEKLRQLPPSSHLGNIMRKYYADNIAYNTPKEPKK
;
A
#
# COMPACT_ATOMS: atom_id res chain seq x y z
N MET A 1 16.19 -16.65 -45.19
CA MET A 1 16.65 -16.24 -43.84
C MET A 1 17.31 -14.88 -43.95
N SER A 2 17.00 -14.02 -42.98
CA SER A 2 17.17 -12.56 -42.93
C SER A 2 18.47 -11.96 -43.48
N GLY A 3 18.31 -10.98 -44.37
CA GLY A 3 19.23 -9.85 -44.55
C GLY A 3 19.09 -8.85 -43.39
N THR A 4 19.69 -7.67 -43.35
CA THR A 4 20.69 -6.94 -44.12
C THR A 4 21.23 -5.90 -43.12
N LYS A 5 22.49 -5.48 -43.26
CA LYS A 5 23.09 -4.40 -42.47
C LYS A 5 22.51 -3.06 -42.95
N ASP A 6 21.80 -2.34 -42.09
CA ASP A 6 21.48 -0.92 -42.32
C ASP A 6 22.13 -0.08 -41.22
N ASN A 7 23.06 0.80 -41.65
CA ASN A 7 23.59 1.88 -40.85
C ASN A 7 22.50 2.93 -40.67
N VAL A 8 22.03 3.15 -39.45
CA VAL A 8 21.19 4.30 -39.11
C VAL A 8 21.87 5.10 -38.01
N ASN A 9 22.26 6.31 -38.41
CA ASN A 9 22.57 7.45 -37.55
C ASN A 9 21.35 7.67 -36.63
N ILE A 10 21.46 7.40 -35.32
CA ILE A 10 20.43 7.78 -34.36
C ILE A 10 20.94 9.02 -33.64
N GLU A 11 20.79 10.14 -34.36
CA GLU A 11 20.56 11.46 -33.78
C GLU A 11 19.52 11.33 -32.67
N GLU A 12 19.77 12.00 -31.54
CA GLU A 12 18.97 12.04 -30.31
C GLU A 12 17.47 11.76 -30.55
N GLN A 13 17.05 10.51 -30.37
CA GLN A 13 15.61 10.21 -30.33
C GLN A 13 15.11 10.64 -28.95
N ASN A 14 14.76 11.92 -28.90
CA ASN A 14 14.00 12.64 -27.91
C ASN A 14 12.95 11.72 -27.25
N CYS A 15 13.25 11.26 -26.04
CA CYS A 15 12.35 10.44 -25.23
C CYS A 15 11.27 11.33 -24.63
N ASP A 16 10.12 11.41 -25.29
CA ASP A 16 8.95 12.06 -24.72
C ASP A 16 8.43 11.28 -23.49
N CYS A 17 8.44 12.00 -22.37
CA CYS A 17 8.33 11.52 -20.99
C CYS A 17 6.90 11.21 -20.54
N TYR A 18 6.75 10.23 -19.64
CA TYR A 18 5.64 10.17 -18.67
C TYR A 18 6.18 9.81 -17.28
N ALA A 19 6.65 10.81 -16.52
CA ALA A 19 6.72 10.80 -15.07
C ALA A 19 7.14 12.19 -14.55
N ASP A 20 6.21 12.86 -13.85
CA ASP A 20 6.44 14.15 -13.17
C ASP A 20 7.15 13.95 -11.82
N SER A 21 8.46 13.67 -11.88
CA SER A 21 9.37 13.78 -10.73
C SER A 21 10.64 14.53 -11.15
N HIS A 22 10.69 15.82 -10.80
CA HIS A 22 11.77 16.76 -11.08
C HIS A 22 13.06 16.49 -10.27
N THR A 23 13.71 15.33 -10.44
CA THR A 23 15.14 15.17 -10.08
C THR A 23 15.88 14.45 -11.20
N ARG A 24 17.03 15.03 -11.58
CA ARG A 24 17.75 14.74 -12.82
C ARG A 24 18.23 13.28 -12.89
N LYS A 25 18.01 12.66 -14.07
CA LYS A 25 18.68 11.45 -14.61
C LYS A 25 18.82 10.26 -13.64
N ALA A 26 17.88 9.33 -13.68
CA ALA A 26 18.18 7.93 -13.37
C ALA A 26 18.06 7.09 -14.64
N CYS A 27 19.21 6.72 -15.21
CA CYS A 27 19.29 5.63 -16.19
C CYS A 27 20.44 4.71 -15.81
N PRO A 28 20.16 3.65 -15.03
CA PRO A 28 20.71 2.33 -15.28
C PRO A 28 19.63 1.43 -15.93
N PRO A 29 20.01 0.43 -16.74
CA PRO A 29 19.07 -0.46 -17.41
C PRO A 29 18.15 -1.13 -16.38
N THR A 30 16.86 -1.24 -16.69
CA THR A 30 15.83 -1.88 -15.88
C THR A 30 16.20 -3.32 -15.54
N ARG A 31 16.96 -3.50 -14.47
CA ARG A 31 17.11 -4.80 -13.83
C ARG A 31 15.93 -4.94 -12.87
N ASN A 32 14.82 -5.48 -13.40
CA ASN A 32 13.64 -5.96 -12.67
C ASN A 32 13.42 -5.25 -11.31
N VAL A 33 13.01 -3.98 -11.34
CA VAL A 33 12.86 -3.17 -10.12
C VAL A 33 11.54 -3.57 -9.47
N THR A 34 11.62 -4.35 -8.38
CA THR A 34 10.43 -4.94 -7.76
C THR A 34 9.59 -3.97 -6.93
N HIS A 35 10.07 -2.75 -6.59
CA HIS A 35 9.22 -1.68 -6.04
C HIS A 35 9.97 -0.33 -6.01
N PRO A 36 9.33 0.82 -6.33
CA PRO A 36 9.95 2.15 -6.30
C PRO A 36 10.45 2.61 -4.93
N LEU A 37 10.05 1.94 -3.84
CA LEU A 37 10.48 2.26 -2.47
C LEU A 37 11.77 1.54 -2.04
N ARG A 38 12.37 0.69 -2.87
CA ARG A 38 13.52 -0.13 -2.47
C ARG A 38 14.79 0.68 -2.11
N TYR A 39 14.89 1.90 -2.64
CA TYR A 39 16.04 2.79 -2.44
C TYR A 39 15.68 4.07 -1.66
N TYR A 40 14.50 4.11 -1.03
CA TYR A 40 14.09 5.25 -0.23
C TYR A 40 14.62 5.10 1.19
N GLU A 41 15.53 6.00 1.59
CA GLU A 41 15.98 6.10 2.98
C GLU A 41 15.01 6.96 3.77
N PHE A 42 14.24 6.32 4.65
CA PHE A 42 13.32 7.01 5.54
C PHE A 42 14.07 7.84 6.56
N THR A 43 13.62 9.07 6.77
CA THR A 43 14.09 9.88 7.89
C THR A 43 13.55 9.32 9.21
N GLN A 44 14.22 9.63 10.33
CA GLN A 44 13.80 9.15 11.66
C GLN A 44 12.36 9.55 12.02
N GLU A 45 11.91 10.72 11.57
CA GLU A 45 10.54 11.19 11.80
C GLU A 45 9.51 10.40 10.99
N GLU A 46 9.83 10.07 9.74
CA GLU A 46 8.97 9.25 8.88
C GLU A 46 8.88 7.80 9.39
N MET A 47 10.00 7.23 9.85
CA MET A 47 10.01 5.91 10.46
C MET A 47 9.15 5.87 11.73
N LYS A 48 9.30 6.87 12.61
CA LYS A 48 8.53 6.95 13.85
C LYS A 48 7.03 7.09 13.59
N ALA A 49 6.63 7.88 12.61
CA ALA A 49 5.23 8.02 12.24
C ALA A 49 4.62 6.70 11.73
N LEU A 50 5.41 5.94 10.96
CA LEU A 50 4.98 4.63 10.44
C LEU A 50 4.83 3.60 11.56
N GLU A 51 5.77 3.58 12.51
CA GLU A 51 5.70 2.71 13.69
C GLU A 51 4.50 3.02 14.58
N GLU A 52 4.22 4.31 14.82
CA GLU A 52 3.07 4.72 15.63
C GLU A 52 1.75 4.28 14.97
N CYS A 53 1.64 4.44 13.66
CA CYS A 53 0.47 3.97 12.90
C CYS A 53 0.28 2.45 13.03
N ASP A 54 1.36 1.68 12.96
CA ASP A 54 1.34 0.23 13.14
C ASP A 54 0.84 -0.17 14.53
N ARG A 55 1.35 0.52 15.56
CA ARG A 55 0.99 0.30 16.94
C ARG A 55 -0.49 0.63 17.19
N GLU A 56 -0.95 1.80 16.77
CA GLU A 56 -2.34 2.23 16.95
C GLU A 56 -3.32 1.32 16.18
N SER A 57 -2.98 0.95 14.94
CA SER A 57 -3.79 0.03 14.15
C SER A 57 -3.98 -1.31 14.86
N PHE A 58 -2.90 -1.84 15.44
CA PHE A 58 -2.93 -3.10 16.15
C PHE A 58 -3.88 -3.05 17.35
N TYR A 59 -3.69 -2.08 18.25
CA TYR A 59 -4.45 -2.00 19.49
C TYR A 59 -5.91 -1.57 19.27
N THR A 60 -6.16 -0.58 18.42
CA THR A 60 -7.47 0.04 18.29
C THR A 60 -8.40 -0.71 17.34
N ARG A 61 -7.88 -1.43 16.34
CA ARG A 61 -8.70 -2.05 15.28
C ARG A 61 -8.44 -3.54 15.11
N CYS A 62 -7.18 -3.96 15.00
CA CYS A 62 -6.87 -5.38 14.70
C CYS A 62 -7.25 -6.31 15.86
N LEU A 63 -6.94 -5.94 17.10
CA LEU A 63 -7.32 -6.71 18.29
C LEU A 63 -8.85 -6.88 18.40
N PRO A 64 -9.68 -5.82 18.36
CA PRO A 64 -11.13 -6.00 18.45
C PRO A 64 -11.70 -6.75 17.25
N PHE A 65 -11.25 -6.49 16.01
CA PHE A 65 -11.75 -7.24 14.85
C PHE A 65 -11.40 -8.73 14.90
N SER A 66 -10.17 -9.08 15.28
CA SER A 66 -9.77 -10.47 15.44
C SER A 66 -10.53 -11.16 16.58
N ALA A 67 -10.76 -10.47 17.71
CA ALA A 67 -11.56 -11.00 18.81
C ALA A 67 -13.03 -11.25 18.41
N VAL A 68 -13.65 -10.31 17.69
CA VAL A 68 -15.02 -10.46 17.18
C VAL A 68 -15.11 -11.63 16.21
N LEU A 69 -14.19 -11.75 15.25
CA LEU A 69 -14.22 -12.85 14.30
C LEU A 69 -13.89 -14.21 14.95
N ALA A 70 -13.00 -14.25 15.92
CA ALA A 70 -12.70 -15.46 16.68
C ALA A 70 -13.90 -15.91 17.52
N THR A 71 -14.59 -14.99 18.20
CA THR A 71 -15.80 -15.29 18.98
C THR A 71 -16.97 -15.74 18.09
N LEU A 72 -17.17 -15.09 16.94
CA LEU A 72 -18.14 -15.52 15.93
C LEU A 72 -17.82 -16.94 15.43
N THR A 73 -16.57 -17.21 15.10
CA THR A 73 -16.12 -18.53 14.64
C THR A 73 -16.30 -19.59 15.73
N TYR A 74 -16.04 -19.23 17.00
CA TYR A 74 -16.24 -20.14 18.14
C TYR A 74 -17.71 -20.51 18.30
N SER A 75 -18.60 -19.50 18.27
CA SER A 75 -20.03 -19.70 18.37
C SER A 75 -20.56 -20.56 17.22
N ALA A 76 -20.08 -20.30 16.00
CA ALA A 76 -20.52 -21.03 14.82
C ALA A 76 -20.02 -22.49 14.79
N ILE A 77 -18.85 -22.79 15.38
CA ILE A 77 -18.39 -24.18 15.59
C ILE A 77 -19.23 -24.88 16.66
N LYS A 78 -19.55 -24.19 17.76
CA LYS A 78 -20.38 -24.74 18.84
C LYS A 78 -21.80 -25.07 18.39
N ASN A 79 -22.35 -24.31 17.43
CA ASN A 79 -23.66 -24.55 16.85
C ASN A 79 -23.64 -25.54 15.67
N ASP A 80 -22.56 -26.32 15.50
CA ASP A 80 -22.37 -27.31 14.42
C ASP A 80 -22.45 -26.74 12.98
N PHE A 81 -22.44 -25.42 12.82
CA PHE A 81 -22.43 -24.77 11.50
C PHE A 81 -21.09 -24.97 10.78
N LEU A 82 -19.99 -25.07 11.55
CA LEU A 82 -18.63 -25.31 11.03
C LEU A 82 -18.05 -26.59 11.63
N ARG A 83 -18.04 -27.67 10.84
CA ARG A 83 -17.45 -28.96 11.27
C ARG A 83 -15.95 -28.86 11.58
N PRO A 84 -15.47 -29.27 12.76
CA PRO A 84 -14.02 -29.30 13.04
C PRO A 84 -13.30 -30.28 12.09
N ASN A 85 -12.04 -30.01 11.77
CA ASN A 85 -11.26 -30.89 10.91
C ASN A 85 -10.83 -32.13 11.73
N GLN A 86 -10.88 -33.34 11.13
CA GLN A 86 -10.64 -34.59 11.84
C GLN A 86 -9.20 -34.73 12.38
N HIS A 87 -8.23 -34.12 11.70
CA HIS A 87 -6.82 -34.15 12.11
C HIS A 87 -6.36 -32.93 12.92
N PHE A 88 -6.90 -31.74 12.63
CA PHE A 88 -6.44 -30.46 13.22
C PHE A 88 -7.46 -29.78 14.13
N GLY A 89 -8.63 -30.39 14.34
CA GLY A 89 -9.69 -29.86 15.18
C GLY A 89 -10.19 -28.48 14.73
N VAL A 90 -10.28 -27.57 15.69
CA VAL A 90 -10.82 -26.20 15.53
C VAL A 90 -9.75 -25.17 15.13
N VAL A 91 -8.48 -25.52 15.31
CA VAL A 91 -7.31 -24.62 15.14
C VAL A 91 -7.26 -23.93 13.76
N PRO A 92 -7.36 -24.63 12.61
CA PRO A 92 -7.18 -23.97 11.31
C PRO A 92 -8.27 -22.94 11.02
N LYS A 93 -9.50 -23.17 11.52
CA LYS A 93 -10.63 -22.25 11.34
C LYS A 93 -10.46 -20.99 12.20
N MET A 94 -9.97 -21.15 13.43
CA MET A 94 -9.67 -20.03 14.31
C MET A 94 -8.51 -19.18 13.79
N ALA A 95 -7.43 -19.82 13.33
CA ALA A 95 -6.29 -19.12 12.76
C ALA A 95 -6.71 -18.31 11.53
N ALA A 96 -7.54 -18.87 10.65
CA ALA A 96 -8.08 -18.15 9.50
C ALA A 96 -8.96 -16.95 9.92
N ALA A 97 -9.82 -17.12 10.93
CA ALA A 97 -10.64 -16.03 11.46
C ALA A 97 -9.79 -14.90 12.04
N MET A 98 -8.78 -15.22 12.86
CA MET A 98 -7.86 -14.22 13.43
C MET A 98 -7.05 -13.51 12.34
N PHE A 99 -6.53 -14.25 11.36
CA PHE A 99 -5.79 -13.68 10.24
C PHE A 99 -6.66 -12.74 9.41
N SER A 100 -7.89 -13.15 9.08
CA SER A 100 -8.84 -12.29 8.36
C SER A 100 -9.17 -11.01 9.14
N GLY A 101 -9.32 -11.10 10.47
CA GLY A 101 -9.53 -9.93 11.32
C GLY A 101 -8.34 -8.99 11.40
N TYR A 102 -7.12 -9.53 11.40
CA TYR A 102 -5.90 -8.73 11.33
C TYR A 102 -5.80 -7.99 10.00
N VAL A 103 -6.00 -8.67 8.87
CA VAL A 103 -5.95 -8.05 7.54
C VAL A 103 -7.02 -6.97 7.42
N LEU A 104 -8.26 -7.24 7.85
CA LEU A 104 -9.34 -6.26 7.83
C LEU A 104 -9.04 -5.06 8.73
N GLY A 105 -8.46 -5.29 9.91
CA GLY A 105 -8.05 -4.21 10.82
C GLY A 105 -6.97 -3.30 10.24
N ARG A 106 -5.97 -3.89 9.56
CA ARG A 106 -4.92 -3.14 8.85
C ARG A 106 -5.50 -2.30 7.71
N LEU A 107 -6.33 -2.91 6.86
CA LEU A 107 -6.97 -2.22 5.73
C LEU A 107 -7.88 -1.08 6.20
N SER A 108 -8.61 -1.27 7.30
CA SER A 108 -9.46 -0.22 7.86
C SER A 108 -8.67 0.99 8.39
N TYR A 109 -7.41 0.83 8.78
CA TYR A 109 -6.61 1.90 9.37
C TYR A 109 -5.73 2.64 8.35
N ILE A 110 -5.54 2.09 7.15
CA ILE A 110 -4.61 2.64 6.16
C ILE A 110 -4.95 4.08 5.75
N SER A 111 -6.24 4.43 5.70
CA SER A 111 -6.71 5.78 5.37
C SER A 111 -6.41 6.80 6.48
N HIS A 112 -6.59 6.42 7.74
CA HIS A 112 -6.21 7.27 8.88
C HIS A 112 -4.69 7.41 9.01
N CYS A 113 -3.96 6.35 8.68
CA CYS A 113 -2.51 6.38 8.61
C CYS A 113 -2.02 7.40 7.58
N ASP A 114 -2.59 7.36 6.37
CA ASP A 114 -2.26 8.28 5.28
C ASP A 114 -2.57 9.74 5.66
N GLU A 115 -3.71 9.99 6.33
CA GLU A 115 -4.04 11.31 6.83
C GLU A 115 -3.00 11.83 7.85
N LYS A 116 -2.54 10.98 8.78
CA LYS A 116 -1.44 11.32 9.70
C LYS A 116 -0.12 11.55 8.95
N LEU A 117 0.17 10.75 7.92
CA LEU A 117 1.39 10.90 7.12
C LEU A 117 1.44 12.21 6.34
N ARG A 118 0.29 12.72 5.89
CA ARG A 118 0.21 14.02 5.21
C ARG A 118 0.45 15.20 6.16
N GLN A 119 0.15 15.02 7.45
CA GLN A 119 0.34 16.04 8.49
C GLN A 119 1.78 16.14 8.99
N LEU A 120 2.70 15.29 8.51
CA LEU A 120 4.12 15.37 8.86
C LEU A 120 4.71 16.74 8.45
N PRO A 121 5.73 17.20 9.20
CA PRO A 121 6.35 18.50 8.98
C PRO A 121 6.92 18.63 7.55
N PRO A 122 7.01 19.86 7.01
CA PRO A 122 7.41 20.11 5.62
C PRO A 122 8.83 19.63 5.27
N SER A 123 9.67 19.40 6.29
CA SER A 123 11.02 18.84 6.17
C SER A 123 11.04 17.39 5.66
N SER A 124 9.95 16.65 5.81
CA SER A 124 9.83 15.26 5.35
C SER A 124 9.46 15.20 3.86
N HIS A 125 10.21 14.41 3.09
CA HIS A 125 9.94 14.23 1.66
C HIS A 125 8.66 13.41 1.46
N LEU A 126 8.43 12.40 2.30
CA LEU A 126 7.27 11.52 2.25
C LEU A 126 5.96 12.29 2.43
N GLY A 127 5.88 13.17 3.44
CA GLY A 127 4.67 13.95 3.72
C GLY A 127 4.28 14.87 2.55
N ASN A 128 5.28 15.49 1.90
CA ASN A 128 5.06 16.34 0.73
C ASN A 128 4.53 15.52 -0.47
N ILE A 129 5.10 14.33 -0.70
CA ILE A 129 4.65 13.42 -1.75
C ILE A 129 3.19 12.98 -1.51
N MET A 130 2.87 12.55 -0.28
CA MET A 130 1.51 12.12 0.07
C MET A 130 0.48 13.25 -0.09
N ARG A 131 0.84 14.49 0.26
CA ARG A 131 -0.01 15.67 0.02
C ARG A 131 -0.25 15.93 -1.46
N LYS A 132 0.78 15.81 -2.31
CA LYS A 132 0.66 15.96 -3.76
C LYS A 132 -0.28 14.90 -4.35
N TYR A 133 -0.03 13.62 -4.05
CA TYR A 133 -0.88 12.52 -4.54
C TYR A 133 -2.33 12.65 -4.09
N TYR A 134 -2.58 13.09 -2.85
CA TYR A 134 -3.94 13.30 -2.38
C TYR A 134 -4.65 14.43 -3.14
N ALA A 135 -3.97 15.56 -3.37
CA ALA A 135 -4.52 16.67 -4.13
C ALA A 135 -4.85 16.27 -5.58
N ASP A 136 -3.94 15.54 -6.23
CA ASP A 136 -4.14 15.03 -7.60
C ASP A 136 -5.31 14.03 -7.67
N ASN A 137 -5.41 13.13 -6.69
CA ASN A 137 -6.50 12.17 -6.60
C ASN A 137 -7.86 12.87 -6.38
N ILE A 138 -7.91 13.90 -5.54
CA ILE A 138 -9.12 14.73 -5.38
C ILE A 138 -9.49 15.41 -6.70
N ALA A 139 -8.52 16.03 -7.38
CA ALA A 139 -8.77 16.73 -8.65
C ALA A 139 -9.24 15.78 -9.78
N TYR A 140 -8.84 14.52 -9.73
CA TYR A 140 -9.33 13.48 -10.64
C TYR A 140 -10.76 13.03 -10.30
N ASN A 141 -11.10 12.87 -9.01
CA ASN A 141 -12.41 12.39 -8.58
C ASN A 141 -13.49 13.48 -8.51
N THR A 142 -13.13 14.77 -8.52
CA THR A 142 -14.11 15.84 -8.61
C THR A 142 -14.65 15.94 -10.05
N PRO A 143 -15.98 15.80 -10.27
CA PRO A 143 -16.54 15.96 -11.60
C PRO A 143 -16.27 17.39 -12.07
N LYS A 144 -15.54 17.54 -13.17
CA LYS A 144 -15.29 18.84 -13.78
C LYS A 144 -16.63 19.40 -14.24
N GLU A 145 -17.08 20.49 -13.61
CA GLU A 145 -18.26 21.22 -14.07
C GLU A 145 -18.08 21.57 -15.57
N PRO A 146 -19.07 21.29 -16.43
CA PRO A 146 -19.00 21.69 -17.82
C PRO A 146 -18.97 23.22 -17.87
N LYS A 147 -17.86 23.78 -18.39
CA LYS A 147 -17.80 25.20 -18.71
C LYS A 147 -18.89 25.52 -19.74
N LYS A 148 -19.84 26.37 -19.35
CA LYS A 148 -20.93 26.87 -20.19
C LYS A 148 -20.44 27.97 -21.12
#